data_AF-A0A976CNS0-F1
#
_entry.id   AF-A0A976CNS0-F1
#
_cell.length_a   1.000
_cell.length_b   1.000
_cell.length_c   1.000
_cell.angle_alpha   90.00
_cell.angle_beta   90.00
_cell.angle_gamma   90.00
#
_symmetry.space_group_name_H-M   'P 1'
#
loop_
_entity.id
_entity.type
_entity.pdbx_description
1 polymer ?
#
loop_
_entity_poly.entity_id
_entity_poly.type
_entity_poly.pdbx_seq_one_letter_code
_entity_poly.pdbx_strand_id
1 'polypeptide(L)'
;MTVDEAIAIAETVLDGEGLNDVQELIFRQCWEGRCSYEEISQLSQYNDEYIKALAAKLWKKLSEAFDEKVKKNNLRSVFKRYLRRHQVTLHRTQVIGVNLSGANLSGARISFANLSESDSSTDLQGATISDYNTVSDGIIKPENAHNQGIFSSIKERIYHWNDLRFRCEEQVKIAEALDRTNTLFFPNSKARLTTPSGRQNQEPDFLIFHQGKWGILEISHPDTEKDETRDRLFASHGISIIHYCDANRCREEPDRIVEEFLEILSQG
;
A
#
# COMPACT_ATOMS: atom_id res chain seq x y z
N MET A 1 -10.00 -4.54 -5.21
CA MET A 1 -11.37 -4.08 -4.96
C MET A 1 -11.77 -4.25 -3.52
N THR A 2 -11.31 -3.28 -2.72
CA THR A 2 -11.88 -2.95 -1.41
C THR A 2 -13.30 -2.42 -1.58
N VAL A 3 -14.00 -2.22 -0.46
CA VAL A 3 -15.35 -1.64 -0.48
C VAL A 3 -15.33 -0.16 -0.87
N ASP A 4 -14.30 0.58 -0.46
CA ASP A 4 -14.12 2.00 -0.79
C ASP A 4 -13.85 2.19 -2.29
N GLU A 5 -13.01 1.34 -2.88
CA GLU A 5 -12.79 1.31 -4.34
C GLU A 5 -14.09 1.04 -5.09
N ALA A 6 -14.93 0.13 -4.59
CA ALA A 6 -16.22 -0.18 -5.19
C ALA A 6 -17.23 0.97 -5.04
N ILE A 7 -17.21 1.72 -3.94
CA ILE A 7 -18.04 2.92 -3.77
C ILE A 7 -17.63 4.00 -4.76
N ALA A 8 -16.32 4.28 -4.87
CA ALA A 8 -15.83 5.29 -5.82
C ALA A 8 -16.23 4.97 -7.27
N ILE A 9 -16.15 3.69 -7.67
CA ILE A 9 -16.65 3.25 -8.99
C ILE A 9 -18.16 3.43 -9.10
N ALA A 10 -18.92 3.09 -8.06
CA ALA A 10 -20.36 3.27 -8.04
C ALA A 10 -20.76 4.75 -8.23
N GLU A 11 -20.09 5.67 -7.52
CA GLU A 11 -20.33 7.11 -7.62
C GLU A 11 -19.94 7.68 -8.99
N THR A 12 -18.83 7.20 -9.56
CA THR A 12 -18.39 7.58 -10.90
C THR A 12 -19.42 7.19 -11.97
N VAL A 13 -19.99 6.00 -11.83
CA VAL A 13 -20.97 5.44 -12.78
C VAL A 13 -22.37 6.05 -12.57
N LEU A 14 -22.66 6.61 -11.40
CA LEU A 14 -23.90 7.31 -11.08
C LEU A 14 -23.84 8.82 -11.37
N ASP A 15 -23.03 9.23 -12.35
CA ASP A 15 -22.84 10.63 -12.77
C ASP A 15 -22.41 11.59 -11.63
N GLY A 16 -21.72 11.09 -10.62
CA GLY A 16 -21.24 11.90 -9.49
C GLY A 16 -22.31 12.28 -8.46
N GLU A 17 -23.55 11.78 -8.58
CA GLU A 17 -24.49 11.79 -7.45
C GLU A 17 -23.97 10.81 -6.39
N GLY A 18 -23.18 11.34 -5.45
CA GLY A 18 -22.61 10.59 -4.33
C GLY A 18 -23.67 9.79 -3.57
N LEU A 19 -23.26 8.65 -3.00
CA LEU A 19 -24.16 7.88 -2.14
C LEU A 19 -24.38 8.64 -0.84
N ASN A 20 -25.62 8.76 -0.38
CA ASN A 20 -25.85 9.27 0.97
C ASN A 20 -25.42 8.24 2.03
N ASP A 21 -25.24 8.68 3.29
CA ASP A 21 -24.74 7.85 4.39
C ASP A 21 -25.46 6.50 4.52
N VAL A 22 -26.77 6.45 4.29
CA VAL A 22 -27.58 5.23 4.39
C VAL A 22 -27.39 4.33 3.17
N GLN A 23 -27.29 4.89 1.97
CA GLN A 23 -26.97 4.15 0.75
C GLN A 23 -25.55 3.57 0.80
N GLU A 24 -24.58 4.36 1.28
CA GLU A 24 -23.21 3.92 1.49
C GLU A 24 -23.16 2.78 2.50
N LEU A 25 -23.86 2.90 3.64
CA LEU A 25 -23.98 1.82 4.62
C LEU A 25 -24.56 0.54 3.99
N ILE A 26 -25.68 0.64 3.27
CA ILE A 26 -26.30 -0.51 2.59
C ILE A 26 -25.31 -1.15 1.60
N PHE A 27 -24.60 -0.33 0.81
CA PHE A 27 -23.61 -0.79 -0.13
C PHE A 27 -22.48 -1.54 0.57
N ARG A 28 -21.90 -0.95 1.64
CA ARG A 28 -20.80 -1.55 2.41
C ARG A 28 -21.17 -2.91 2.98
N GLN A 29 -22.33 -2.98 3.63
CA GLN A 29 -22.81 -4.20 4.27
C GLN A 29 -23.13 -5.31 3.26
N CYS A 30 -23.70 -4.95 2.11
CA CYS A 30 -23.95 -5.89 1.02
C CYS A 30 -22.66 -6.32 0.32
N TRP A 31 -21.69 -5.43 0.18
CA TRP A 31 -20.39 -5.72 -0.43
C TRP A 31 -19.59 -6.73 0.39
N GLU A 32 -19.62 -6.64 1.71
CA GLU A 32 -18.92 -7.55 2.62
C GLU A 32 -19.63 -8.90 2.77
N GLY A 33 -20.93 -8.97 2.42
CA GLY A 33 -21.73 -10.19 2.45
C GLY A 33 -22.18 -10.61 3.85
N ARG A 34 -22.14 -9.71 4.84
CA ARG A 34 -22.25 -10.07 6.26
C ARG A 34 -23.60 -9.74 6.92
N CYS A 35 -24.47 -8.94 6.30
CA CYS A 35 -25.70 -8.48 6.95
C CYS A 35 -26.94 -8.51 6.05
N SER A 36 -28.08 -8.89 6.62
CA SER A 36 -29.45 -8.72 6.14
C SER A 36 -29.94 -7.27 6.30
N TYR A 37 -31.06 -6.90 5.67
CA TYR A 37 -31.61 -5.54 5.84
C TYR A 37 -32.12 -5.29 7.27
N GLU A 38 -32.55 -6.35 7.95
CA GLU A 38 -32.96 -6.31 9.36
C GLU A 38 -31.77 -6.03 10.29
N GLU A 39 -30.61 -6.61 10.02
CA GLU A 39 -29.38 -6.29 10.76
C GLU A 39 -28.88 -4.87 10.46
N ILE A 40 -29.03 -4.39 9.21
CA ILE A 40 -28.65 -3.02 8.83
C ILE A 40 -29.57 -1.98 9.51
N SER A 41 -30.87 -2.29 9.67
CA SER A 41 -31.81 -1.40 10.35
C SER A 41 -31.47 -1.25 11.84
N GLN A 42 -31.13 -2.36 12.50
CA GLN A 42 -30.68 -2.37 13.90
C GLN A 42 -29.40 -1.57 14.13
N LEU A 43 -28.46 -1.59 13.17
CA LEU A 43 -27.21 -0.85 13.26
C LEU A 43 -27.35 0.65 13.04
N SER A 44 -28.40 1.10 12.35
CA SER A 44 -28.51 2.47 11.84
C SER A 44 -29.66 3.29 12.43
N GLN A 45 -30.43 2.72 13.37
CA GLN A 45 -31.63 3.33 13.96
C GLN A 45 -32.74 3.70 12.95
N TYR A 46 -32.60 3.32 11.68
CA TYR A 46 -33.62 3.52 10.65
C TYR A 46 -34.56 2.30 10.59
N ASN A 47 -35.83 2.54 10.22
CA ASN A 47 -36.80 1.45 10.04
C ASN A 47 -36.40 0.52 8.89
N ASP A 48 -36.62 -0.78 9.05
CA ASP A 48 -36.39 -1.83 8.05
C ASP A 48 -37.09 -1.53 6.70
N GLU A 49 -38.32 -1.00 6.74
CA GLU A 49 -39.06 -0.64 5.52
C GLU A 49 -38.36 0.47 4.73
N TYR A 50 -37.76 1.44 5.44
CA TYR A 50 -36.99 2.53 4.83
C TYR A 50 -35.68 2.02 4.22
N ILE A 51 -34.96 1.14 4.91
CA ILE A 51 -33.74 0.49 4.40
C ILE A 51 -34.06 -0.33 3.13
N LYS A 52 -35.12 -1.12 3.15
CA LYS A 52 -35.55 -1.92 1.98
C LYS A 52 -35.92 -1.03 0.79
N ALA A 53 -36.63 0.07 1.02
CA ALA A 53 -36.98 1.03 -0.03
C ALA A 53 -35.74 1.70 -0.65
N LEU A 54 -34.80 2.16 0.18
CA LEU A 54 -33.55 2.76 -0.28
C LEU A 54 -32.66 1.75 -1.01
N ALA A 55 -32.55 0.52 -0.50
CA ALA A 55 -31.79 -0.54 -1.14
C ALA A 55 -32.36 -0.87 -2.52
N ALA A 56 -33.69 -1.00 -2.65
CA ALA A 56 -34.34 -1.23 -3.94
C ALA A 56 -34.06 -0.09 -4.94
N LYS A 57 -34.12 1.17 -4.48
CA LYS A 57 -33.77 2.34 -5.31
C LYS A 57 -32.31 2.33 -5.73
N LEU A 58 -31.39 1.99 -4.82
CA LEU A 58 -29.96 1.88 -5.10
C LEU A 58 -29.66 0.80 -6.14
N TRP A 59 -30.21 -0.42 -5.98
CA TRP A 59 -30.00 -1.49 -6.95
C TRP A 59 -30.58 -1.18 -8.32
N LYS A 60 -31.70 -0.45 -8.37
CA LYS A 60 -32.28 0.03 -9.63
C LYS A 60 -31.32 1.01 -10.32
N LYS A 61 -30.87 2.05 -9.62
CA LYS A 61 -29.91 3.04 -10.13
C LYS A 61 -28.63 2.37 -10.66
N LEU A 62 -28.03 1.47 -9.86
CA LEU A 62 -26.83 0.74 -10.28
C LEU A 62 -27.12 -0.18 -11.47
N SER A 63 -28.29 -0.79 -11.55
CA SER A 63 -28.64 -1.65 -12.70
C SER A 63 -28.72 -0.86 -14.01
N GLU A 64 -29.30 0.34 -13.95
CA GLU A 64 -29.39 1.26 -15.08
C GLU A 64 -27.99 1.73 -15.50
N ALA A 65 -27.16 2.12 -14.53
CA ALA A 65 -25.85 2.68 -14.80
C ALA A 65 -24.80 1.64 -15.26
N PHE A 66 -24.90 0.39 -14.80
CA PHE A 66 -24.04 -0.71 -15.27
C PHE A 66 -24.54 -1.41 -16.54
N ASP A 67 -25.72 -1.04 -17.04
CA ASP A 67 -26.45 -1.77 -18.09
C ASP A 67 -26.53 -3.29 -17.80
N GLU A 68 -26.67 -3.65 -16.53
CA GLU A 68 -26.67 -5.03 -16.06
C GLU A 68 -27.46 -5.13 -14.75
N LYS A 69 -28.35 -6.13 -14.62
CA LYS A 69 -29.17 -6.28 -13.42
C LYS A 69 -28.33 -6.50 -12.15
N VAL A 70 -28.28 -5.50 -11.27
CA VAL A 70 -27.62 -5.53 -9.97
C VAL A 70 -28.58 -6.00 -8.87
N LYS A 71 -28.08 -6.89 -8.02
CA LYS A 71 -28.72 -7.44 -6.83
C LYS A 71 -27.65 -7.58 -5.73
N LYS A 72 -28.10 -7.66 -4.47
CA LYS A 72 -27.23 -7.90 -3.32
C LYS A 72 -26.21 -9.03 -3.54
N ASN A 73 -26.61 -10.16 -4.11
CA ASN A 73 -25.76 -11.35 -4.24
C ASN A 73 -24.88 -11.39 -5.51
N ASN A 74 -25.06 -10.47 -6.45
CA ASN A 74 -24.25 -10.43 -7.68
C ASN A 74 -23.44 -9.13 -7.84
N LEU A 75 -23.53 -8.21 -6.88
CA LEU A 75 -22.86 -6.90 -6.87
C LEU A 75 -21.37 -7.01 -7.24
N ARG A 76 -20.63 -7.88 -6.54
CA ARG A 76 -19.20 -8.10 -6.82
C ARG A 76 -18.93 -8.59 -8.25
N SER A 77 -19.79 -9.45 -8.76
CA SER A 77 -19.63 -10.04 -10.09
C SER A 77 -19.96 -9.03 -11.20
N VAL A 78 -20.97 -8.19 -10.99
CA VAL A 78 -21.30 -7.09 -11.93
C VAL A 78 -20.12 -6.13 -12.03
N PHE A 79 -19.59 -5.66 -10.90
CA PHE A 79 -18.44 -4.75 -10.90
C PHE A 79 -17.20 -5.36 -11.56
N LYS A 80 -16.87 -6.62 -11.25
CA LYS A 80 -15.76 -7.32 -11.91
C LYS A 80 -15.93 -7.41 -13.43
N ARG A 81 -17.15 -7.68 -13.90
CA ARG A 81 -17.46 -7.71 -15.35
C ARG A 81 -17.35 -6.33 -15.97
N TYR A 82 -17.89 -5.31 -15.31
CA TYR A 82 -17.82 -3.93 -15.76
C TYR A 82 -16.37 -3.49 -15.96
N LEU A 83 -15.50 -3.74 -14.97
CA LEU A 83 -14.07 -3.42 -15.05
C LEU A 83 -13.37 -4.17 -16.19
N ARG A 84 -13.69 -5.47 -16.39
CA ARG A 84 -13.14 -6.25 -17.51
C ARG A 84 -13.58 -5.71 -18.87
N ARG A 85 -14.85 -5.30 -19.02
CA ARG A 85 -15.38 -4.75 -20.28
C ARG A 85 -14.73 -3.42 -20.63
N HIS A 86 -14.49 -2.57 -19.63
CA HIS A 86 -13.90 -1.24 -19.81
C HIS A 86 -12.37 -1.26 -19.71
N GLN A 87 -11.74 -2.45 -19.72
CA GLN A 87 -10.29 -2.64 -19.57
C GLN A 87 -9.70 -1.89 -18.36
N VAL A 88 -10.49 -1.70 -17.31
CA VAL A 88 -10.03 -1.08 -16.07
C VAL A 88 -9.20 -2.10 -15.31
N THR A 89 -7.89 -2.02 -15.49
CA THR A 89 -6.94 -2.84 -14.73
C THR A 89 -6.83 -2.27 -13.32
N LEU A 90 -7.57 -2.85 -12.37
CA LEU A 90 -7.35 -2.65 -10.94
C LEU A 90 -5.99 -3.26 -10.55
N HIS A 91 -4.89 -2.59 -10.90
CA HIS A 91 -3.64 -2.79 -10.21
C HIS A 91 -3.91 -2.45 -8.74
N ARG A 92 -3.58 -3.37 -7.83
CA ARG A 92 -3.91 -3.31 -6.40
C ARG A 92 -3.13 -2.21 -5.64
N THR A 93 -2.73 -1.17 -6.36
CA THR A 93 -1.85 -0.06 -6.02
C THR A 93 -2.30 1.26 -6.70
N GLN A 94 -3.55 1.37 -7.15
CA GLN A 94 -4.01 2.41 -8.07
C GLN A 94 -3.90 3.86 -7.57
N VAL A 95 -3.03 4.61 -8.25
CA VAL A 95 -3.26 6.01 -8.64
C VAL A 95 -4.54 6.03 -9.48
N ILE A 96 -5.51 6.86 -9.11
CA ILE A 96 -6.75 7.06 -9.87
C ILE A 96 -6.37 7.82 -11.15
N GLY A 97 -6.63 7.25 -12.31
CA GLY A 97 -6.55 7.99 -13.58
C GLY A 97 -7.66 9.04 -13.59
N VAL A 98 -7.30 10.31 -13.43
CA VAL A 98 -8.23 11.44 -13.53
C VAL A 98 -8.15 12.00 -14.95
N ASN A 99 -9.30 12.16 -15.62
CA ASN A 99 -9.34 12.90 -16.88
C ASN A 99 -9.10 14.39 -16.59
N LEU A 100 -7.96 14.92 -17.04
CA LEU A 100 -7.54 16.31 -16.81
C LEU A 100 -7.76 17.20 -18.05
N SER A 101 -8.54 16.75 -19.04
CA SER A 101 -8.80 17.53 -20.26
C SER A 101 -9.36 18.93 -19.92
N GLY A 102 -8.62 19.97 -20.29
CA GLY A 102 -9.00 21.38 -20.03
C GLY A 102 -8.63 21.92 -18.64
N ALA A 103 -7.93 21.16 -17.79
CA ALA A 103 -7.41 21.66 -16.52
C ALA A 103 -6.19 22.57 -16.74
N ASN A 104 -6.13 23.71 -16.05
CA ASN A 104 -4.91 24.50 -15.95
C ASN A 104 -3.97 23.86 -14.93
N LEU A 105 -2.85 23.29 -15.39
CA LEU A 105 -1.89 22.54 -14.59
C LEU A 105 -0.58 23.30 -14.40
N SER A 106 -0.56 24.61 -14.63
CA SER A 106 0.64 25.44 -14.46
C SER A 106 1.21 25.30 -13.03
N GLY A 107 2.42 24.77 -12.91
CA GLY A 107 3.10 24.52 -11.62
C GLY A 107 2.71 23.22 -10.90
N ALA A 108 1.85 22.38 -11.48
CA ALA A 108 1.55 21.06 -10.94
C ALA A 108 2.71 20.07 -11.19
N ARG A 109 3.01 19.21 -10.20
CA ARG A 109 3.97 18.11 -10.33
C ARG A 109 3.21 16.81 -10.62
N ILE A 110 3.41 16.24 -11.80
CA ILE A 110 2.67 15.08 -12.28
C ILE A 110 3.66 13.91 -12.45
N SER A 111 3.52 12.88 -11.61
CA SER A 111 4.27 11.63 -11.73
C SER A 111 3.27 10.48 -11.90
N PHE A 112 3.59 9.53 -12.79
CA PHE A 112 2.73 8.39 -13.17
C PHE A 112 1.46 8.73 -13.98
N ALA A 113 1.31 9.94 -14.51
CA ALA A 113 0.25 10.19 -15.49
C ALA A 113 0.64 9.56 -16.83
N ASN A 114 -0.19 8.64 -17.32
CA ASN A 114 -0.11 8.24 -18.70
C ASN A 114 -0.67 9.39 -19.56
N LEU A 115 0.20 10.24 -20.08
CA LEU A 115 -0.17 11.40 -20.92
C LEU A 115 -0.40 11.02 -22.39
N SER A 116 -0.35 9.72 -22.74
CA SER A 116 -0.51 9.24 -24.12
C SER A 116 -1.88 9.58 -24.74
N GLU A 117 -2.86 9.99 -23.93
CA GLU A 117 -4.21 10.35 -24.35
C GLU A 117 -4.58 11.82 -24.05
N SER A 118 -3.61 12.68 -23.72
CA SER A 118 -3.91 14.10 -23.45
C SER A 118 -4.26 14.88 -24.73
N ASP A 119 -5.39 15.59 -24.71
CA ASP A 119 -5.83 16.46 -25.79
C ASP A 119 -4.97 17.72 -25.86
N SER A 120 -4.73 18.21 -27.09
CA SER A 120 -3.83 19.34 -27.42
C SER A 120 -4.19 20.71 -26.81
N SER A 121 -5.23 20.78 -25.97
CA SER A 121 -5.71 21.98 -25.30
C SER A 121 -5.20 22.16 -23.86
N THR A 122 -4.38 21.23 -23.35
CA THR A 122 -3.87 21.28 -21.97
C THR A 122 -2.65 22.21 -21.87
N ASP A 123 -2.74 23.28 -21.09
CA ASP A 123 -1.61 24.20 -20.86
C ASP A 123 -0.63 23.61 -19.83
N LEU A 124 0.58 23.31 -20.29
CA LEU A 124 1.64 22.62 -19.54
C LEU A 124 2.82 23.55 -19.18
N GLN A 125 2.68 24.87 -19.37
CA GLN A 125 3.77 25.79 -19.02
C GLN A 125 4.15 25.66 -17.53
N GLY A 126 5.39 25.26 -17.26
CA GLY A 126 5.94 25.10 -15.91
C GLY A 126 5.63 23.77 -15.22
N ALA A 127 4.98 22.81 -15.90
CA ALA A 127 4.80 21.46 -15.37
C ALA A 127 6.10 20.65 -15.48
N THR A 128 6.56 20.02 -14.39
CA THR A 128 7.75 19.15 -14.41
C THR A 128 7.32 17.70 -14.71
N ILE A 129 7.70 17.18 -15.87
CA ILE A 129 7.51 15.78 -16.27
C ILE A 129 8.78 15.00 -15.90
N SER A 130 8.66 13.93 -15.12
CA SER A 130 9.78 13.01 -14.88
C SER A 130 9.54 11.72 -15.67
N ASP A 131 10.00 11.70 -16.91
CA ASP A 131 10.11 10.45 -17.66
C ASP A 131 11.34 9.66 -17.21
N TYR A 132 11.21 8.32 -17.29
CA TYR A 132 12.32 7.40 -17.16
C TYR A 132 13.38 7.73 -18.20
N ASN A 133 14.39 8.50 -17.79
CA ASN A 133 15.77 8.55 -18.28
C ASN A 133 16.28 9.99 -18.26
N THR A 134 16.95 10.40 -17.18
CA THR A 134 18.27 11.06 -17.24
C THR A 134 18.78 11.39 -15.84
N VAL A 135 20.08 11.19 -15.68
CA VAL A 135 20.87 11.25 -14.46
C VAL A 135 21.15 12.70 -14.07
N SER A 136 21.07 13.04 -12.79
CA SER A 136 22.08 13.90 -12.15
C SER A 136 22.00 13.85 -10.62
N ASP A 137 23.19 13.66 -10.04
CA ASP A 137 23.54 13.64 -8.63
C ASP A 137 23.07 14.88 -7.85
N GLY A 138 22.88 14.67 -6.55
CA GLY A 138 22.60 15.71 -5.57
C GLY A 138 22.24 15.11 -4.23
N ILE A 139 23.26 14.85 -3.41
CA ILE A 139 23.19 14.34 -2.04
C ILE A 139 22.44 15.34 -1.16
N ILE A 140 21.33 14.91 -0.55
CA ILE A 140 20.82 15.44 0.72
C ILE A 140 20.26 14.25 1.51
N LYS A 141 20.83 13.96 2.68
CA LYS A 141 20.36 12.92 3.62
C LYS A 141 19.00 13.35 4.21
N PRO A 142 17.89 12.59 4.06
CA PRO A 142 16.68 12.84 4.81
C PRO A 142 16.66 12.03 6.10
N GLU A 143 16.65 12.72 7.24
CA GLU A 143 16.66 12.08 8.56
C GLU A 143 15.32 11.41 8.95
N ASN A 144 14.32 11.33 8.07
CA ASN A 144 13.00 10.75 8.38
C ASN A 144 12.22 10.21 7.16
N ALA A 145 12.89 9.59 6.18
CA ALA A 145 12.19 8.83 5.15
C ALA A 145 11.63 7.54 5.75
N HIS A 146 10.31 7.33 5.65
CA HIS A 146 9.68 6.18 6.29
C HIS A 146 8.58 5.53 5.44
N ASN A 147 8.44 4.22 5.57
CA ASN A 147 7.67 3.39 4.64
C ASN A 147 6.14 3.39 4.87
N GLN A 148 5.64 4.31 5.71
CA GLN A 148 4.21 4.53 5.98
C GLN A 148 3.51 5.47 4.96
N GLY A 149 4.03 5.56 3.74
CA GLY A 149 3.33 6.25 2.64
C GLY A 149 3.43 7.78 2.63
N ILE A 150 4.41 8.38 3.32
CA ILE A 150 4.75 9.79 3.15
C ILE A 150 6.04 9.87 2.33
N PHE A 151 5.95 10.36 1.10
CA PHE A 151 7.13 10.66 0.29
C PHE A 151 7.78 11.93 0.86
N SER A 152 8.93 11.75 1.52
CA SER A 152 9.92 12.82 1.68
C SER A 152 10.29 13.29 0.26
N SER A 153 10.41 14.60 0.07
CA SER A 153 10.60 15.28 -1.22
C SER A 153 11.95 15.01 -1.91
N ILE A 154 12.62 13.91 -1.59
CA ILE A 154 13.94 13.56 -2.09
C ILE A 154 13.83 12.35 -3.03
N LYS A 155 14.66 12.36 -4.09
CA LYS A 155 14.87 11.34 -5.13
C LYS A 155 15.30 9.97 -4.56
N GLU A 156 14.56 9.37 -3.63
CA GLU A 156 14.84 8.00 -3.19
C GLU A 156 14.16 7.02 -4.15
N ARG A 157 14.99 6.21 -4.81
CA ARG A 157 14.53 5.12 -5.67
C ARG A 157 13.85 4.07 -4.79
N ILE A 158 12.52 3.97 -4.87
CA ILE A 158 11.76 2.93 -4.18
C ILE A 158 11.76 1.67 -5.04
N TYR A 159 12.14 0.54 -4.44
CA TYR A 159 12.16 -0.77 -5.08
C TYR A 159 10.92 -1.56 -4.67
N HIS A 160 10.35 -2.32 -5.61
CA HIS A 160 9.11 -3.08 -5.41
C HIS A 160 9.33 -4.55 -5.75
N TRP A 161 8.83 -5.45 -4.90
CA TRP A 161 8.85 -6.90 -5.13
C TRP A 161 7.72 -7.58 -4.34
N ASN A 162 6.91 -8.43 -4.98
CA ASN A 162 5.73 -9.11 -4.37
C ASN A 162 4.83 -8.19 -3.52
N ASP A 163 4.48 -7.02 -4.05
CA ASP A 163 3.68 -5.97 -3.37
C ASP A 163 4.33 -5.37 -2.10
N LEU A 164 5.60 -5.70 -1.81
CA LEU A 164 6.41 -5.09 -0.77
C LEU A 164 7.27 -3.95 -1.33
N ARG A 165 7.60 -2.97 -0.46
CA ARG A 165 8.43 -1.80 -0.78
C ARG A 165 9.76 -1.85 -0.03
N PHE A 166 10.82 -1.43 -0.72
CA PHE A 166 12.20 -1.44 -0.25
C PHE A 166 12.93 -0.16 -0.61
N ARG A 167 13.94 0.19 0.17
CA ARG A 167 14.78 1.38 0.02
C ARG A 167 15.98 1.17 -0.90
N CYS A 168 16.42 -0.07 -1.06
CA CYS A 168 17.58 -0.43 -1.86
C CYS A 168 17.41 -1.80 -2.54
N GLU A 169 18.26 -2.10 -3.53
CA GLU A 169 18.21 -3.37 -4.26
C GLU A 169 18.66 -4.54 -3.37
N GLU A 170 19.59 -4.28 -2.45
CA GLU A 170 20.11 -5.22 -1.46
C GLU A 170 18.99 -5.78 -0.58
N GLN A 171 18.06 -4.91 -0.14
CA GLN A 171 16.86 -5.35 0.58
C GLN A 171 16.01 -6.31 -0.28
N VAL A 172 15.81 -6.02 -1.57
CA VAL A 172 15.05 -6.92 -2.45
C VAL A 172 15.72 -8.29 -2.54
N LYS A 173 17.06 -8.33 -2.64
CA LYS A 173 17.82 -9.60 -2.72
C LYS A 173 17.69 -10.44 -1.45
N ILE A 174 17.75 -9.81 -0.28
CA ILE A 174 17.51 -10.51 0.99
C ILE A 174 16.06 -10.99 1.10
N ALA A 175 15.09 -10.19 0.67
CA ALA A 175 13.68 -10.59 0.66
C ALA A 175 13.43 -11.81 -0.24
N GLU A 176 14.01 -11.83 -1.45
CA GLU A 176 13.97 -12.98 -2.36
C GLU A 176 14.56 -14.24 -1.71
N ALA A 177 15.69 -14.13 -1.02
CA ALA A 177 16.33 -15.25 -0.33
C ALA A 177 15.49 -15.76 0.86
N LEU A 178 14.95 -14.86 1.68
CA LEU A 178 14.06 -15.22 2.79
C LEU A 178 12.81 -15.96 2.29
N ASP A 179 12.22 -15.51 1.17
CA ASP A 179 11.06 -16.14 0.55
C ASP A 179 11.35 -17.56 0.04
N ARG A 180 12.52 -17.79 -0.57
CA ARG A 180 12.95 -19.14 -0.99
C ARG A 180 13.06 -20.11 0.19
N THR A 181 13.41 -19.63 1.37
CA THR A 181 13.48 -20.45 2.60
C THR A 181 12.11 -20.64 3.27
N ASN A 182 11.04 -20.06 2.72
CA ASN A 182 9.70 -20.05 3.32
C ASN A 182 9.71 -19.47 4.75
N THR A 183 10.58 -18.49 5.00
CA THR A 183 10.72 -17.82 6.29
C THR A 183 9.72 -16.68 6.41
N LEU A 184 9.11 -16.52 7.59
CA LEU A 184 8.26 -15.36 7.87
C LEU A 184 9.13 -14.13 8.14
N PHE A 185 8.97 -13.09 7.34
CA PHE A 185 9.67 -11.82 7.53
C PHE A 185 8.76 -10.62 7.29
N PHE A 186 9.13 -9.50 7.90
CA PHE A 186 8.45 -8.22 7.80
C PHE A 186 9.49 -7.15 7.45
N PRO A 187 9.59 -6.74 6.19
CA PRO A 187 10.55 -5.70 5.81
C PRO A 187 10.09 -4.35 6.33
N ASN A 188 11.04 -3.47 6.65
CA ASN A 188 10.79 -2.06 6.93
C ASN A 188 9.72 -1.82 8.02
N SER A 189 9.74 -2.63 9.07
CA SER A 189 8.70 -2.67 10.09
C SER A 189 8.92 -1.62 11.18
N LYS A 190 7.99 -0.69 11.36
CA LYS A 190 8.06 0.26 12.49
C LYS A 190 7.69 -0.39 13.81
N ALA A 191 8.66 -0.52 14.69
CA ALA A 191 8.48 -0.90 16.08
C ALA A 191 8.26 0.34 16.96
N ARG A 192 7.29 0.29 17.89
CA ARG A 192 7.03 1.36 18.88
C ARG A 192 7.57 0.95 20.24
N LEU A 193 8.78 1.39 20.57
CA LEU A 193 9.53 0.96 21.76
C LEU A 193 9.49 2.02 22.88
N THR A 194 9.73 1.60 24.11
CA THR A 194 9.87 2.49 25.26
C THR A 194 11.35 2.79 25.50
N THR A 195 11.73 4.06 25.38
CA THR A 195 13.08 4.57 25.66
C THR A 195 13.10 5.38 26.96
N PRO A 196 14.27 5.69 27.54
CA PRO A 196 14.36 6.60 28.69
C PRO A 196 13.71 7.98 28.43
N SER A 197 13.68 8.42 27.17
CA SER A 197 13.07 9.68 26.73
C SER A 197 11.60 9.53 26.33
N GLY A 198 10.97 8.39 26.59
CA GLY A 198 9.57 8.11 26.28
C GLY A 198 9.38 7.13 25.10
N ARG A 199 8.15 7.07 24.57
CA ARG A 199 7.82 6.16 23.46
C ARG A 199 8.38 6.69 22.14
N GLN A 200 9.18 5.89 21.44
CA GLN A 200 9.80 6.23 20.17
C GLN A 200 9.56 5.14 19.11
N ASN A 201 9.66 5.52 17.83
CA ASN A 201 9.58 4.57 16.71
C ASN A 201 10.99 4.19 16.27
N GLN A 202 11.21 2.90 16.00
CA GLN A 202 12.43 2.36 15.43
C GLN A 202 12.05 1.50 14.23
N GLU A 203 12.84 1.52 13.16
CA GLU A 203 12.51 0.82 11.92
C GLU A 203 13.69 -0.04 11.48
N PRO A 204 13.70 -1.34 11.82
CA PRO A 204 14.66 -2.28 11.25
C PRO A 204 14.42 -2.54 9.77
N ASP A 205 15.47 -2.95 9.07
CA ASP A 205 15.37 -3.35 7.66
C ASP A 205 14.53 -4.62 7.49
N PHE A 206 14.84 -5.66 8.28
CA PHE A 206 14.06 -6.89 8.33
C PHE A 206 13.80 -7.33 9.76
N LEU A 207 12.53 -7.52 10.11
CA LEU A 207 12.14 -8.29 11.28
C LEU A 207 11.78 -9.70 10.83
N ILE A 208 12.46 -10.70 11.37
CA ILE A 208 12.36 -12.10 10.92
C ILE A 208 11.89 -12.97 12.07
N PHE A 209 10.97 -13.88 11.78
CA PHE A 209 10.51 -14.89 12.72
C PHE A 209 10.84 -16.28 12.20
N HIS A 210 11.66 -17.01 12.95
CA HIS A 210 12.04 -18.37 12.61
C HIS A 210 12.08 -19.23 13.87
N GLN A 211 11.44 -20.41 13.83
CA GLN A 211 11.42 -21.40 14.91
C GLN A 211 11.06 -20.84 16.30
N GLY A 212 10.08 -19.94 16.38
CA GLY A 212 9.63 -19.37 17.67
C GLY A 212 10.46 -18.19 18.16
N LYS A 213 11.48 -17.77 17.42
CA LYS A 213 12.42 -16.72 17.79
C LYS A 213 12.32 -15.55 16.83
N TRP A 214 12.52 -14.34 17.37
CA TRP A 214 12.55 -13.10 16.61
C TRP A 214 13.99 -12.63 16.45
N GLY A 215 14.33 -12.20 15.24
CA GLY A 215 15.61 -11.57 14.96
C GLY A 215 15.47 -10.40 14.01
N ILE A 216 16.47 -9.54 14.02
CA ILE A 216 16.60 -8.41 13.10
C ILE A 216 17.82 -8.64 12.20
N LEU A 217 17.63 -8.37 10.91
CA LEU A 217 18.72 -8.32 9.94
C LEU A 217 18.78 -6.91 9.36
N GLU A 218 19.90 -6.23 9.59
CA GLU A 218 20.20 -4.87 9.15
C GLU A 218 21.19 -4.90 7.99
N ILE A 219 20.97 -4.07 6.98
CA ILE A 219 21.92 -3.88 5.89
C ILE A 219 22.79 -2.68 6.23
N SER A 220 24.06 -2.96 6.54
CA SER A 220 25.07 -1.95 6.81
C SER A 220 25.59 -1.37 5.49
N HIS A 221 25.50 -0.05 5.36
CA HIS A 221 26.20 0.70 4.34
C HIS A 221 27.49 1.29 4.93
N PRO A 222 28.55 1.48 4.14
CA PRO A 222 29.86 1.93 4.62
C PRO A 222 29.85 3.23 5.45
N ASP A 223 28.85 4.08 5.21
CA ASP A 223 28.69 5.38 5.87
C ASP A 223 27.75 5.35 7.10
N THR A 224 27.29 4.17 7.51
CA THR A 224 26.33 4.00 8.61
C THR A 224 27.05 3.54 9.87
N GLU A 225 27.17 4.43 10.87
CA GLU A 225 27.67 4.04 12.19
C GLU A 225 26.69 3.08 12.88
N LYS A 226 27.25 2.07 13.55
CA LYS A 226 26.46 1.10 14.32
C LYS A 226 25.87 1.78 15.55
N ASP A 227 24.54 1.82 15.64
CA ASP A 227 23.84 2.30 16.83
C ASP A 227 23.66 1.18 17.87
N GLU A 228 24.65 1.02 18.76
CA GLU A 228 24.58 0.05 19.85
C GLU A 228 23.43 0.31 20.83
N THR A 229 22.93 1.55 20.91
CA THR A 229 21.82 1.89 21.79
C THR A 229 20.50 1.35 21.25
N ARG A 230 20.34 1.39 19.91
CA ARG A 230 19.21 0.75 19.21
C ARG A 230 19.21 -0.76 19.41
N ASP A 231 20.37 -1.40 19.32
CA ASP A 231 20.50 -2.85 19.53
C ASP A 231 20.06 -3.25 20.94
N ARG A 232 20.56 -2.54 21.96
CA ARG A 232 20.18 -2.77 23.38
C ARG A 232 18.68 -2.56 23.62
N LEU A 233 18.07 -1.62 22.91
CA LEU A 233 16.64 -1.32 23.03
C LEU A 233 15.76 -2.44 22.48
N PHE A 234 16.13 -3.03 21.33
CA PHE A 234 15.42 -4.20 20.79
C PHE A 234 15.61 -5.43 21.70
N ALA A 235 16.83 -5.63 22.20
CA ALA A 235 17.14 -6.72 23.13
C ALA A 235 16.31 -6.63 24.41
N SER A 236 16.13 -5.43 24.98
CA SER A 236 15.30 -5.25 26.19
C SER A 236 13.81 -5.55 25.97
N HIS A 237 13.36 -5.62 24.71
CA HIS A 237 11.99 -5.97 24.33
C HIS A 237 11.88 -7.39 23.75
N GLY A 238 12.90 -8.24 23.93
CA GLY A 238 12.87 -9.66 23.59
C GLY A 238 13.39 -10.01 22.18
N ILE A 239 13.98 -9.06 21.46
CA ILE A 239 14.62 -9.29 20.15
C ILE A 239 16.13 -9.14 20.34
N SER A 240 16.78 -10.23 20.75
CA SER A 240 18.20 -10.23 21.14
C SER A 240 19.16 -10.49 19.99
N ILE A 241 18.68 -11.07 18.89
CA ILE A 241 19.52 -11.44 17.75
C ILE A 241 19.38 -10.36 16.68
N ILE A 242 20.44 -9.57 16.54
CA ILE A 242 20.54 -8.49 15.55
C ILE A 242 21.81 -8.73 14.76
N HIS A 243 21.67 -8.94 13.46
CA HIS A 243 22.78 -9.23 12.56
C HIS A 243 22.91 -8.12 11.51
N TYR A 244 24.14 -7.70 11.23
CA TYR A 244 24.44 -6.65 10.26
C TYR A 244 25.13 -7.28 9.05
N CYS A 245 24.51 -7.20 7.85
CA CYS A 245 25.10 -7.65 6.58
C CYS A 245 25.66 -6.46 5.80
N ASP A 246 26.86 -6.62 5.24
CA ASP A 246 27.44 -5.62 4.33
C ASP A 246 26.66 -5.59 3.02
N ALA A 247 26.27 -4.39 2.56
CA ALA A 247 25.46 -4.21 1.35
C ALA A 247 26.01 -4.94 0.11
N ASN A 248 27.33 -5.00 -0.09
CA ASN A 248 27.88 -5.71 -1.24
C ASN A 248 27.67 -7.22 -1.11
N ARG A 249 27.87 -7.78 0.09
CA ARG A 249 27.56 -9.19 0.35
C ARG A 249 26.08 -9.48 0.18
N CYS A 250 25.18 -8.60 0.63
CA CYS A 250 23.74 -8.80 0.46
C CYS A 250 23.33 -8.79 -1.04
N ARG A 251 24.15 -8.21 -1.94
CA ARG A 251 23.98 -8.30 -3.41
C ARG A 251 24.56 -9.59 -4.01
N GLU A 252 25.75 -10.00 -3.58
CA GLU A 252 26.51 -11.10 -4.18
C GLU A 252 26.08 -12.48 -3.68
N GLU A 253 25.79 -12.60 -2.38
CA GLU A 253 25.51 -13.89 -1.72
C GLU A 253 24.32 -13.81 -0.73
N PRO A 254 23.13 -13.35 -1.16
CA PRO A 254 21.97 -13.16 -0.28
C PRO A 254 21.46 -14.47 0.36
N ASP A 255 21.46 -15.58 -0.38
CA ASP A 255 20.99 -16.87 0.12
C ASP A 255 21.84 -17.36 1.30
N ARG A 256 23.17 -17.26 1.17
CA ARG A 256 24.10 -17.66 2.22
C ARG A 256 23.95 -16.81 3.48
N ILE A 257 23.76 -15.50 3.33
CA ILE A 257 23.52 -14.60 4.47
C ILE A 257 22.25 -15.00 5.22
N VAL A 258 21.18 -15.30 4.48
CA VAL A 258 19.92 -15.74 5.08
C VAL A 258 20.12 -17.07 5.79
N GLU A 259 20.80 -18.05 5.19
CA GLU A 259 21.11 -19.33 5.83
C GLU A 259 21.90 -19.14 7.13
N GLU A 260 23.01 -18.41 7.09
CA GLU A 260 23.84 -18.09 8.26
C GLU A 260 23.01 -17.40 9.37
N PHE A 261 22.14 -16.47 8.99
CA PHE A 261 21.28 -15.77 9.95
C PHE A 261 20.23 -16.69 10.59
N LEU A 262 19.59 -17.55 9.81
CA LEU A 262 18.60 -18.50 10.32
C LEU A 262 19.24 -19.56 11.23
N GLU A 263 20.48 -19.96 10.95
CA GLU A 263 21.27 -20.82 11.84
C GLU A 263 21.56 -20.14 13.18
N ILE A 264 22.00 -18.88 13.15
CA ILE A 264 22.22 -18.08 14.37
C ILE A 264 20.92 -17.97 15.16
N LEU A 265 19.80 -17.67 14.49
CA LEU A 265 18.49 -17.56 15.14
C LEU A 265 18.05 -18.88 15.77
N SER A 266 18.34 -20.00 15.11
CA SER A 266 18.01 -21.32 15.65
C SER A 266 18.81 -21.63 16.92
N GLN A 267 20.07 -21.18 17.01
CA GLN A 267 20.97 -21.48 18.12
C GLN A 267 20.81 -20.58 19.35
N GLY A 268 20.50 -19.29 19.18
CA GLY A 268 20.40 -18.32 20.29
C GLY A 268 19.03 -18.27 20.93
#